data_AF-A0A7S1Y3U0-F1
#
_entry.id   AF-A0A7S1Y3U0-F1
#
_cell.length_a   1.000
_cell.length_b   1.000
_cell.length_c   1.000
_cell.angle_alpha   90.00
_cell.angle_beta   90.00
_cell.angle_gamma   90.00
#
_symmetry.space_group_name_H-M   'P 1'
#
loop_
_entity.id
_entity.type
_entity.pdbx_description
1 polymer ?
#
loop_
_entity_poly.entity_id
_entity_poly.type
_entity_poly.pdbx_seq_one_letter_code
_entity_poly.pdbx_strand_id
1 'polypeptide(L)'
;LCSVDMARAPSSARVAGGTASFPGDTEGDVHCHGLAWSSDPNHGSNVFKSNNLFYVSLYDHFRQRGYVRNLPGAPMCSCIEQSAIVSRSDCTEITQNEINITWYYDIATGGVFYNEVNRVSIAFNACNGANDDNNNLEAYYERLVNEGRRTDAELTAVRQTLLGTCPA
;
A
#
# COMPACT_ATOMS: atom_id res chain seq x y z
N LEU A 1 -2.40 -17.11 -4.65
CA LEU A 1 -0.96 -16.77 -4.85
C LEU A 1 -0.50 -17.40 -6.16
N CYS A 2 0.38 -16.79 -6.95
CA CYS A 2 0.85 -17.44 -8.20
C CYS A 2 2.22 -18.09 -8.00
N SER A 3 3.20 -17.31 -7.57
CA SER A 3 4.56 -17.81 -7.32
C SER A 3 5.36 -16.90 -6.39
N VAL A 4 6.36 -17.48 -5.76
CA VAL A 4 7.35 -16.77 -4.95
C VAL A 4 8.71 -16.97 -5.62
N ASP A 5 9.28 -15.89 -6.13
CA ASP A 5 10.68 -15.87 -6.58
C ASP A 5 11.56 -15.39 -5.43
N MET A 6 12.31 -16.33 -4.85
CA MET A 6 13.17 -16.10 -3.71
C MET A 6 14.40 -15.25 -4.04
N ALA A 7 14.74 -15.07 -5.33
CA ALA A 7 15.78 -14.15 -5.75
C ALA A 7 15.37 -12.68 -5.60
N ARG A 8 14.07 -12.37 -5.55
CA ARG A 8 13.55 -11.01 -5.33
C ARG A 8 13.72 -10.53 -3.89
N ALA A 9 13.79 -11.46 -2.92
CA ALA A 9 13.91 -11.16 -1.50
C ALA A 9 14.81 -12.18 -0.76
N PRO A 10 16.09 -12.30 -1.10
CA PRO A 10 16.97 -13.36 -0.58
C PRO A 10 17.18 -13.29 0.93
N SER A 11 17.13 -12.08 1.52
CA SER A 11 17.21 -11.88 2.97
C SER A 11 16.01 -12.47 3.72
N SER A 12 14.82 -12.41 3.11
CA SER A 12 13.58 -12.96 3.67
C SER A 12 13.47 -14.45 3.38
N ALA A 13 13.88 -14.88 2.19
CA ALA A 13 13.86 -16.28 1.78
C ALA A 13 14.95 -17.13 2.44
N ARG A 14 16.03 -16.52 2.95
CA ARG A 14 17.20 -17.20 3.53
C ARG A 14 17.93 -18.15 2.57
N VAL A 15 17.72 -17.97 1.27
CA VAL A 15 18.38 -18.72 0.18
C VAL A 15 18.85 -17.75 -0.90
N ALA A 16 19.81 -18.19 -1.72
CA ALA A 16 20.35 -17.37 -2.82
C ALA A 16 19.34 -17.17 -3.97
N GLY A 17 18.36 -18.06 -4.11
CA GLY A 17 17.32 -17.98 -5.12
C GLY A 17 16.49 -19.27 -5.18
N GLY A 18 15.56 -19.30 -6.13
CA GLY A 18 14.65 -20.41 -6.39
C GLY A 18 13.20 -19.94 -6.49
N THR A 19 12.35 -20.78 -7.05
CA THR A 19 10.95 -20.44 -7.28
C THR A 19 10.05 -21.47 -6.63
N ALA A 20 9.04 -21.02 -5.89
CA ALA A 20 7.92 -21.84 -5.46
C ALA A 20 6.68 -21.43 -6.27
N SER A 21 6.07 -22.38 -6.99
CA SER A 21 4.85 -22.15 -7.75
C SER A 21 3.63 -22.74 -7.03
N PHE A 22 2.51 -22.04 -7.11
CA PHE A 22 1.25 -22.41 -6.46
C PHE A 22 0.12 -22.42 -7.49
N PRO A 23 0.11 -23.38 -8.44
CA PRO A 23 -0.95 -23.47 -9.44
C PRO A 23 -2.29 -23.83 -8.78
N GLY A 24 -3.39 -23.24 -9.26
CA GLY A 24 -4.76 -23.61 -8.90
C GLY A 24 -5.14 -23.43 -7.42
N ASP A 25 -4.70 -22.34 -6.79
CA ASP A 25 -5.02 -21.99 -5.39
C ASP A 25 -4.60 -23.07 -4.36
N THR A 26 -3.53 -23.81 -4.68
CA THR A 26 -2.98 -24.85 -3.80
C THR A 26 -2.34 -24.30 -2.51
N GLU A 27 -2.20 -22.98 -2.37
CA GLU A 27 -1.57 -22.37 -1.19
C GLU A 27 -2.48 -22.25 0.04
N GLY A 28 -3.80 -22.37 -0.13
CA GLY A 28 -4.78 -22.10 0.91
C GLY A 28 -5.06 -20.60 1.10
N ASP A 29 -5.62 -20.22 2.26
CA ASP A 29 -6.01 -18.83 2.54
C ASP A 29 -4.79 -17.91 2.71
N VAL A 30 -4.50 -17.11 1.68
CA VAL A 30 -3.46 -16.07 1.72
C VAL A 30 -4.06 -14.72 1.40
N HIS A 31 -3.71 -13.76 2.26
CA HIS A 31 -4.22 -12.40 2.16
C HIS A 31 -3.10 -11.45 1.76
N CYS A 32 -3.04 -11.14 0.47
CA CYS A 32 -2.15 -10.12 -0.06
C CYS A 32 -2.84 -8.76 0.04
N HIS A 33 -2.15 -7.79 0.64
CA HIS A 33 -2.69 -6.45 0.82
C HIS A 33 -1.62 -5.41 0.51
N GLY A 34 -1.97 -4.47 -0.35
CA GLY A 34 -1.09 -3.43 -0.83
C GLY A 34 -1.42 -2.05 -0.29
N LEU A 35 -0.42 -1.17 -0.39
CA LEU A 35 -0.53 0.23 -0.05
C LEU A 35 0.08 1.03 -1.20
N ALA A 36 -0.65 2.01 -1.72
CA ALA A 36 -0.11 2.96 -2.68
C ALA A 36 -0.53 4.39 -2.28
N TRP A 37 0.33 5.34 -2.64
CA TRP A 37 0.18 6.75 -2.28
C TRP A 37 0.66 7.64 -3.42
N SER A 38 0.24 8.91 -3.40
CA SER A 38 0.63 9.91 -4.40
C SER A 38 2.14 10.21 -4.36
N SER A 39 2.74 10.55 -5.49
CA SER A 39 4.14 11.03 -5.56
C SER A 39 4.33 12.40 -4.91
N ASP A 40 3.27 13.22 -4.84
CA ASP A 40 3.31 14.54 -4.19
C ASP A 40 3.56 14.39 -2.67
N PRO A 41 4.65 14.96 -2.13
CA PRO A 41 4.98 14.88 -0.71
C PRO A 41 3.94 15.53 0.21
N ASN A 42 3.14 16.47 -0.29
CA ASN A 42 2.13 17.19 0.49
C ASN A 42 0.74 16.55 0.38
N HIS A 43 0.57 15.57 -0.50
CA HIS A 43 -0.70 14.87 -0.63
C HIS A 43 -0.98 14.00 0.60
N GLY A 44 -2.21 14.04 1.13
CA GLY A 44 -2.57 13.34 2.38
C GLY A 44 -2.21 11.85 2.39
N SER A 45 -2.38 11.14 1.28
CA SER A 45 -1.99 9.73 1.19
C SER A 45 -0.47 9.48 1.32
N ASN A 46 0.38 10.45 0.95
CA ASN A 46 1.83 10.37 1.11
C ASN A 46 2.26 10.82 2.52
N VAL A 47 1.67 11.93 3.01
CA VAL A 47 1.92 12.45 4.37
C VAL A 47 1.59 11.39 5.43
N PHE A 48 0.46 10.69 5.28
CA PHE A 48 -0.02 9.72 6.27
C PHE A 48 0.24 8.25 5.88
N LYS A 49 1.08 7.96 4.87
CA LYS A 49 1.35 6.58 4.41
C LYS A 49 1.79 5.63 5.52
N SER A 50 2.56 6.14 6.49
CA SER A 50 3.01 5.36 7.65
C SER A 50 1.87 5.02 8.60
N ASN A 51 0.89 5.92 8.77
CA ASN A 51 -0.34 5.62 9.51
C ASN A 51 -1.13 4.52 8.79
N ASN A 52 -1.18 4.53 7.46
CA ASN A 52 -1.83 3.47 6.68
C ASN A 52 -1.17 2.12 6.92
N LEU A 53 0.17 2.08 6.81
CA LEU A 53 0.94 0.87 7.06
C LEU A 53 0.70 0.33 8.47
N PHE A 54 0.70 1.19 9.48
CA PHE A 54 0.43 0.78 10.86
C PHE A 54 -1.00 0.25 11.04
N TYR A 55 -1.99 0.94 10.47
CA TYR A 55 -3.39 0.53 10.55
C TYR A 55 -3.60 -0.85 9.94
N VAL A 56 -3.12 -1.07 8.70
CA VAL A 56 -3.28 -2.35 8.02
C VAL A 56 -2.50 -3.45 8.73
N SER A 57 -1.21 -3.25 9.01
CA SER A 57 -0.35 -4.31 9.52
C SER A 57 -0.69 -4.72 10.96
N LEU A 58 -0.81 -3.75 11.87
CA LEU A 58 -0.89 -4.04 13.30
C LEU A 58 -2.33 -4.03 13.82
N TYR A 59 -3.15 -3.07 13.38
CA TYR A 59 -4.53 -2.97 13.85
C TYR A 59 -5.45 -3.95 13.13
N ASP A 60 -5.62 -3.84 11.81
CA ASP A 60 -6.57 -4.68 11.06
C ASP A 60 -6.07 -6.12 10.95
N HIS A 61 -4.93 -6.35 10.30
CA HIS A 61 -4.47 -7.70 10.00
C HIS A 61 -4.05 -8.46 11.25
N PHE A 62 -3.14 -7.92 12.06
CA PHE A 62 -2.68 -8.63 13.24
C PHE A 62 -3.72 -8.65 14.37
N ARG A 63 -4.19 -7.48 14.83
CA ARG A 63 -5.00 -7.40 16.06
C ARG A 63 -6.46 -7.80 15.88
N GLN A 64 -7.11 -7.42 14.76
CA GLN A 64 -8.52 -7.74 14.51
C GLN A 64 -8.70 -9.11 13.84
N ARG A 65 -7.92 -9.40 12.79
CA ARG A 65 -8.08 -10.63 11.98
C ARG A 65 -7.18 -11.79 12.40
N GLY A 66 -6.11 -11.52 13.16
CA GLY A 66 -5.17 -12.55 13.60
C GLY A 66 -4.24 -13.07 12.49
N TYR A 67 -4.10 -12.32 11.38
CA TYR A 67 -3.16 -12.66 10.31
C TYR A 67 -1.73 -12.55 10.85
N VAL A 68 -1.02 -13.67 10.78
CA VAL A 68 0.34 -13.81 11.31
C VAL A 68 1.21 -14.57 10.32
N ARG A 69 2.51 -14.26 10.37
CA ARG A 69 3.59 -14.86 9.57
C ARG A 69 3.57 -14.44 8.10
N ASN A 70 4.75 -14.54 7.49
CA ASN A 70 4.94 -14.36 6.06
C ASN A 70 4.64 -15.66 5.30
N LEU A 71 4.37 -15.49 4.01
CA LEU A 71 4.51 -16.56 3.03
C LEU A 71 5.94 -17.10 3.06
N PRO A 72 6.15 -18.42 3.13
CA PRO A 72 7.48 -19.00 3.03
C PRO A 72 8.20 -18.51 1.77
N GLY A 73 9.41 -17.99 1.93
CA GLY A 73 10.20 -17.46 0.82
C GLY A 73 9.89 -16.00 0.44
N ALA A 74 8.81 -15.40 0.94
CA ALA A 74 8.48 -13.99 0.71
C ALA A 74 8.50 -13.19 2.03
N PRO A 75 8.77 -11.87 1.98
CA PRO A 75 8.65 -10.99 3.15
C PRO A 75 7.18 -10.80 3.59
N MET A 76 6.94 -10.48 4.88
CA MET A 76 5.60 -10.04 5.34
C MET A 76 5.22 -8.67 4.77
N CYS A 77 6.19 -7.75 4.67
CA CYS A 77 6.01 -6.42 4.10
C CYS A 77 7.23 -6.10 3.22
N SER A 78 7.00 -5.66 2.00
CA SER A 78 8.06 -5.25 1.08
C SER A 78 7.53 -4.25 0.06
N CYS A 79 8.45 -3.65 -0.69
CA CYS A 79 8.10 -3.05 -1.97
C CYS A 79 7.54 -4.13 -2.91
N ILE A 80 6.70 -3.72 -3.86
CA ILE A 80 6.00 -4.65 -4.76
C ILE A 80 6.99 -5.42 -5.65
N GLU A 81 8.15 -4.84 -5.94
CA GLU A 81 9.21 -5.48 -6.72
C GLU A 81 9.89 -6.63 -5.98
N GLN A 82 9.70 -6.72 -4.66
CA GLN A 82 10.28 -7.75 -3.79
C GLN A 82 9.21 -8.70 -3.22
N SER A 83 7.93 -8.45 -3.51
CA SER A 83 6.83 -9.27 -3.00
C SER A 83 6.64 -10.53 -3.85
N ALA A 84 5.79 -11.43 -3.36
CA ALA A 84 5.34 -12.57 -4.15
C ALA A 84 4.53 -12.12 -5.38
N ILE A 85 4.53 -12.94 -6.43
CA ILE A 85 3.72 -12.75 -7.63
C ILE A 85 2.33 -13.31 -7.35
N VAL A 86 1.30 -12.48 -7.50
CA VAL A 86 -0.06 -12.79 -7.09
C VAL A 86 -1.05 -12.40 -8.19
N SER A 87 -2.21 -13.04 -8.22
CA SER A 87 -3.29 -12.69 -9.14
C SER A 87 -3.94 -11.36 -8.73
N ARG A 88 -4.19 -11.18 -7.43
CA ARG A 88 -4.89 -10.03 -6.86
C ARG A 88 -4.31 -9.68 -5.49
N SER A 89 -4.42 -8.40 -5.14
CA SER A 89 -4.10 -7.88 -3.81
C SER A 89 -5.19 -6.88 -3.40
N ASP A 90 -5.72 -7.03 -2.19
CA ASP A 90 -6.62 -6.04 -1.59
C ASP A 90 -5.82 -4.76 -1.28
N CYS A 91 -6.49 -3.64 -1.01
CA CYS A 91 -5.76 -2.46 -0.55
C CYS A 91 -6.59 -1.49 0.31
N THR A 92 -5.87 -0.73 1.12
CA THR A 92 -6.41 0.34 1.96
C THR A 92 -5.87 1.68 1.48
N GLU A 93 -6.76 2.65 1.30
CA GLU A 93 -6.40 4.04 1.05
C GLU A 93 -6.73 4.93 2.25
N ILE A 94 -6.00 6.04 2.36
CA ILE A 94 -6.29 7.09 3.35
C ILE A 94 -7.15 8.17 2.71
N THR A 95 -8.22 8.52 3.40
CA THR A 95 -8.99 9.73 3.14
C THR A 95 -8.72 10.75 4.25
N GLN A 96 -8.30 11.96 3.88
CA GLN A 96 -8.12 13.05 4.82
C GLN A 96 -9.46 13.76 4.99
N ASN A 97 -10.05 13.68 6.19
CA ASN A 97 -11.40 14.19 6.44
C ASN A 97 -11.39 15.65 6.92
N GLU A 98 -10.48 15.98 7.85
CA GLU A 98 -10.44 17.32 8.47
C GLU A 98 -9.02 17.65 8.93
N ILE A 99 -8.56 18.88 8.64
CA ILE A 99 -7.39 19.48 9.28
C ILE A 99 -7.80 20.85 9.83
N ASN A 100 -7.75 20.98 11.15
CA ASN A 100 -8.03 22.24 11.84
C ASN A 100 -6.71 22.91 12.20
N ILE A 101 -6.45 24.06 11.57
CA ILE A 101 -5.27 24.89 11.82
C ILE A 101 -5.73 26.26 12.31
N THR A 102 -5.27 26.68 13.49
CA THR A 102 -5.39 28.08 13.92
C THR A 102 -4.16 28.85 13.46
N TRP A 103 -4.39 30.00 12.83
CA TRP A 103 -3.33 30.91 12.41
C TRP A 103 -3.26 32.09 13.36
N TYR A 104 -2.05 32.44 13.76
CA TYR A 104 -1.76 33.57 14.62
C TYR A 104 -0.86 34.56 13.88
N TYR A 105 -1.15 35.84 14.09
CA TYR A 105 -0.33 36.94 13.61
C TYR A 105 -0.03 37.88 14.77
N ASP A 106 1.24 37.97 15.15
CA ASP A 106 1.68 38.82 16.25
C ASP A 106 2.22 40.15 15.72
N ILE A 107 1.40 41.19 15.90
CA ILE A 107 1.72 42.57 15.52
C ILE A 107 2.77 43.16 16.47
N ALA A 108 2.85 42.71 17.72
CA ALA A 108 3.73 43.27 18.74
C ALA A 108 5.20 42.88 18.52
N THR A 109 5.47 41.73 17.89
CA THR A 109 6.82 41.27 17.53
C THR A 109 7.26 41.69 16.12
N GLY A 110 6.54 42.59 15.47
CA GLY A 110 6.85 43.05 14.12
C GLY A 110 6.33 42.13 13.00
N GLY A 111 5.31 41.32 13.28
CA GLY A 111 4.57 40.56 12.27
C GLY A 111 4.94 39.08 12.15
N VAL A 112 5.17 38.39 13.27
CA VAL A 112 5.44 36.94 13.23
C VAL A 112 4.15 36.19 12.90
N PHE A 113 4.21 35.33 11.89
CA PHE A 113 3.17 34.34 11.58
C PHE A 113 3.54 32.98 12.19
N TYR A 114 2.63 32.41 12.98
CA TYR A 114 2.74 31.03 13.45
C TYR A 114 1.39 30.33 13.41
N ASN A 115 1.40 29.02 13.43
CA ASN A 115 0.18 28.21 13.35
C ASN A 115 0.22 27.07 14.38
N GLU A 116 -0.98 26.70 14.85
CA GLU A 116 -1.17 25.52 15.68
C GLU A 116 -2.11 24.56 14.95
N VAL A 117 -1.69 23.30 14.85
CA VAL A 117 -2.51 22.23 14.29
C VAL A 117 -3.34 21.64 15.44
N ASN A 118 -4.63 21.97 15.48
CA ASN A 118 -5.54 21.57 16.56
C ASN A 118 -6.03 20.13 16.40
N ARG A 119 -6.32 19.73 15.16
CA ARG A 119 -6.88 18.41 14.85
C ARG A 119 -6.49 17.98 13.45
N VAL A 120 -6.12 16.72 13.32
CA VAL A 120 -5.99 16.02 12.05
C VAL A 120 -6.86 14.76 12.14
N SER A 121 -7.82 14.62 11.23
CA SER A 121 -8.69 13.45 11.14
C SER A 121 -8.45 12.76 9.80
N ILE A 122 -8.05 11.49 9.86
CA ILE A 122 -7.89 10.60 8.71
C ILE A 122 -8.81 9.38 8.85
N ALA A 123 -9.26 8.86 7.72
CA ALA A 123 -10.01 7.61 7.63
C ALA A 123 -9.23 6.59 6.78
N PHE A 124 -9.41 5.32 7.11
CA PHE A 124 -8.83 4.19 6.40
C PHE A 124 -9.97 3.44 5.72
N ASN A 125 -9.97 3.44 4.38
CA ASN A 125 -11.04 2.86 3.58
C ASN A 125 -10.46 1.82 2.63
N ALA A 126 -11.28 0.86 2.19
CA ALA A 126 -10.92 0.08 1.02
C ALA A 126 -10.67 1.02 -0.16
N CYS A 127 -9.67 0.73 -0.98
CA CYS A 127 -9.36 1.59 -2.11
C CYS A 127 -10.52 1.68 -3.10
N ASN A 128 -10.77 2.88 -3.62
CA ASN A 128 -11.55 3.02 -4.83
C ASN A 128 -10.66 2.77 -6.05
N GLY A 129 -10.95 1.75 -6.85
CA GLY A 129 -10.16 1.42 -8.03
C GLY A 129 -10.60 2.19 -9.26
N ALA A 130 -9.77 2.19 -10.30
CA ALA A 130 -10.24 2.54 -11.64
C ALA A 130 -11.29 1.53 -12.13
N ASN A 131 -12.16 1.95 -13.06
CA ASN A 131 -13.14 1.08 -13.72
C ASN A 131 -14.10 0.33 -12.75
N ASP A 132 -14.43 0.96 -11.62
CA ASP A 132 -15.27 0.40 -10.54
C ASP A 132 -14.71 -0.89 -9.88
N ASP A 133 -13.44 -1.23 -10.13
CA ASP A 133 -12.76 -2.38 -9.51
C ASP A 133 -12.20 -2.02 -8.12
N ASN A 134 -13.13 -1.77 -7.20
CA ASN A 134 -12.82 -1.35 -5.83
C ASN A 134 -12.17 -2.48 -5.01
N ASN A 135 -11.35 -2.08 -4.03
CA ASN A 135 -10.53 -2.97 -3.21
C ASN A 135 -9.58 -3.86 -4.04
N ASN A 136 -9.06 -3.34 -5.15
CA ASN A 136 -8.00 -3.96 -5.94
C ASN A 136 -6.80 -2.99 -6.04
N LEU A 137 -5.62 -3.45 -5.60
CA LEU A 137 -4.40 -2.64 -5.62
C LEU A 137 -3.99 -2.20 -7.02
N GLU A 138 -4.16 -3.07 -8.03
CA GLU A 138 -3.78 -2.77 -9.41
C GLU A 138 -4.68 -1.67 -9.99
N ALA A 139 -6.00 -1.82 -9.84
CA ALA A 139 -6.97 -0.82 -10.25
C ALA A 139 -6.81 0.50 -9.47
N TYR A 140 -6.48 0.45 -8.18
CA TYR A 140 -6.18 1.65 -7.39
C TYR A 140 -4.90 2.35 -7.88
N TYR A 141 -3.85 1.60 -8.23
CA TYR A 141 -2.64 2.17 -8.80
C TYR A 141 -2.91 2.81 -10.16
N GLU A 142 -3.74 2.18 -11.00
CA GLU A 142 -4.21 2.75 -12.27
C GLU A 142 -4.94 4.07 -12.05
N ARG A 143 -5.81 4.16 -11.02
CA ARG A 143 -6.45 5.43 -10.64
C ARG A 143 -5.42 6.52 -10.33
N LEU A 144 -4.38 6.19 -9.55
CA LEU A 144 -3.31 7.14 -9.22
C LEU A 144 -2.55 7.61 -10.48
N VAL A 145 -2.34 6.75 -11.47
CA VAL A 145 -1.75 7.14 -12.76
C VAL A 145 -2.69 8.06 -13.54
N ASN A 146 -3.96 7.70 -13.64
CA ASN A 146 -4.98 8.52 -14.32
C ASN A 146 -5.13 9.92 -13.70
N GLU A 147 -4.93 10.03 -12.38
CA GLU A 147 -4.92 11.30 -11.63
C GLU A 147 -3.59 12.07 -11.73
N GLY A 148 -2.59 11.55 -12.46
CA GLY A 148 -1.26 12.16 -12.59
C GLY A 148 -0.40 12.08 -11.33
N ARG A 149 -0.75 11.20 -10.39
CA ARG A 149 -0.07 11.02 -9.09
C ARG A 149 1.00 9.93 -9.13
N ARG A 150 1.01 9.11 -10.19
CA ARG A 150 1.99 8.06 -10.49
C ARG A 150 2.21 7.97 -12.01
N THR A 151 3.17 7.16 -12.43
CA THR A 151 3.56 7.00 -13.83
C THR A 151 3.14 5.65 -14.41
N ASP A 152 2.89 5.61 -15.72
CA ASP A 152 2.61 4.36 -16.45
C ASP A 152 3.74 3.33 -16.34
N ALA A 153 4.98 3.81 -16.25
CA ALA A 153 6.15 2.95 -16.07
C ALA A 153 6.07 2.19 -14.74
N GLU A 154 5.68 2.87 -13.65
CA GLU A 154 5.47 2.21 -12.37
C GLU A 154 4.28 1.25 -12.41
N LEU A 155 3.17 1.61 -13.08
CA LEU A 155 2.01 0.69 -13.23
C LEU A 155 2.39 -0.58 -14.00
N THR A 156 3.24 -0.45 -15.01
CA THR A 156 3.78 -1.61 -15.74
C THR A 156 4.59 -2.52 -14.82
N ALA A 157 5.41 -1.96 -13.92
CA ALA A 157 6.14 -2.73 -12.92
C ALA A 157 5.22 -3.41 -11.89
N VAL A 158 4.15 -2.73 -11.47
CA VAL A 158 3.11 -3.29 -10.60
C VAL A 158 2.47 -4.52 -11.26
N ARG A 159 2.12 -4.43 -12.55
CA ARG A 159 1.51 -5.52 -13.34
C ARG A 159 2.43 -6.71 -13.60
N GLN A 160 3.74 -6.57 -13.42
CA GLN A 160 4.66 -7.73 -13.43
C GLN A 160 4.52 -8.58 -12.16
N THR A 161 3.95 -8.02 -11.10
CA THR A 161 3.73 -8.71 -9.82
C THR A 161 2.26 -9.05 -9.59
N LEU A 162 1.33 -8.18 -10.02
CA LEU A 162 -0.11 -8.40 -9.99
C LEU A 162 -0.60 -8.83 -11.37
N LEU A 163 -0.76 -10.13 -11.59
CA LEU A 163 -1.00 -10.69 -12.92
C LEU A 163 -2.48 -10.68 -13.35
N GLY A 164 -3.42 -10.40 -12.43
CA GLY A 164 -4.86 -10.58 -12.64
C GLY A 164 -5.28 -12.05 -12.60
N THR A 165 -4.60 -12.91 -13.36
CA THR A 165 -4.78 -14.36 -13.38
C THR A 165 -3.45 -15.08 -13.30
N CYS A 166 -3.36 -16.11 -12.47
CA CYS A 166 -2.15 -16.93 -12.40
C CYS A 166 -2.00 -17.77 -13.68
N PRO A 167 -0.79 -17.84 -14.27
CA PRO A 167 -0.52 -18.75 -15.37
C PRO A 167 -0.68 -20.21 -14.91
N ALA A 168 -1.20 -21.05 -15.81
CA ALA A 168 -1.41 -22.49 -15.59
C ALA A 168 -0.10 -23.27 -15.54
#